data_AF-A0A7V4TG89-F1
#
_entry.id   AF-A0A7V4TG89-F1
#
_cell.length_a   1.000
_cell.length_b   1.000
_cell.length_c   1.000
_cell.angle_alpha   90.00
_cell.angle_beta   90.00
_cell.angle_gamma   90.00
#
_symmetry.space_group_name_H-M   'P 1'
#
loop_
_entity.id
_entity.type
_entity.pdbx_description
1 polymer ?
#
loop_
_entity_poly.entity_id
_entity_poly.type
_entity_poly.pdbx_seq_one_letter_code
_entity_poly.pdbx_strand_id
1 'polypeptide(L)'
;MEEKELRRADFLTSLILVAFGAWVLREAFKMPLRGSYAGVKNVWYVSPALFPIIVGVFIVFLGTLLLVHAIRSGGAAFFVHWLRQVRLQKVVSEGNLRFLAILLALGTFVYLLIPRVDFFLASALFLLYTISAFYMEDIDLLKRFAKFYALGSLLFAIIAGGLPRLLAFLPFPNDMLALVFLGGYIGYGLAQTRTREVLRQKFVQSIGVALLVPFLLCVSFRFFLLVPLPREGLIMEGLYRLYYALFW
;
A
#
# COMPACT_ATOMS: atom_id res chain seq x y z
N MET A 1 10.76 27.46 -20.96
CA MET A 1 9.61 27.21 -20.07
C MET A 1 9.95 26.19 -19.00
N GLU A 2 10.77 25.17 -19.29
CA GLU A 2 11.24 24.13 -18.35
C GLU A 2 11.86 24.63 -17.05
N GLU A 3 12.83 25.55 -17.07
CA GLU A 3 13.47 26.04 -15.83
C GLU A 3 12.47 26.65 -14.84
N LYS A 4 11.41 27.29 -15.35
CA LYS A 4 10.39 27.93 -14.51
C LYS A 4 9.44 26.90 -13.92
N GLU A 5 9.26 25.74 -14.54
CA GLU A 5 8.44 24.64 -14.00
C GLU A 5 9.21 23.80 -12.99
N LEU A 6 10.50 23.55 -13.24
CA LEU A 6 11.39 22.87 -12.30
C LEU A 6 11.50 23.64 -10.97
N ARG A 7 11.69 24.96 -11.02
CA ARG A 7 11.76 25.82 -9.82
C ARG A 7 10.45 25.85 -9.00
N ARG A 8 9.29 25.56 -9.62
CA ARG A 8 8.00 25.41 -8.91
C ARG A 8 7.92 24.07 -8.19
N ALA A 9 8.32 23.00 -8.87
CA ALA A 9 8.36 21.67 -8.31
C ALA A 9 9.29 21.63 -7.09
N ASP A 10 10.42 22.34 -7.15
CA ASP A 10 11.39 22.44 -6.04
C ASP A 10 10.80 23.12 -4.80
N PHE A 11 10.01 24.19 -4.96
CA PHE A 11 9.33 24.86 -3.84
C PHE A 11 8.30 23.95 -3.16
N LEU A 12 7.45 23.29 -3.95
CA LEU A 12 6.44 22.38 -3.39
C LEU A 12 7.07 21.14 -2.76
N THR A 13 8.06 20.55 -3.44
CA THR A 13 8.77 19.36 -2.97
C THR A 13 9.54 19.66 -1.69
N SER A 14 10.22 20.80 -1.60
CA SER A 14 10.91 21.22 -0.38
C SER A 14 9.95 21.41 0.79
N LEU A 15 8.78 22.02 0.58
CA LEU A 15 7.77 22.17 1.62
C LEU A 15 7.25 20.81 2.13
N ILE A 16 6.96 19.88 1.21
CA ILE A 16 6.53 18.51 1.54
C ILE A 16 7.63 17.77 2.29
N LEU A 17 8.89 17.86 1.84
CA LEU A 17 10.03 17.19 2.48
C LEU A 17 10.27 17.73 3.89
N VAL A 18 10.24 19.06 4.09
CA VAL A 18 10.38 19.66 5.43
C VAL A 18 9.27 19.18 6.37
N ALA A 19 8.02 19.20 5.91
CA ALA A 19 6.88 18.74 6.70
C ALA A 19 6.97 17.23 7.02
N PHE A 20 7.31 16.42 6.03
CA PHE A 20 7.48 14.97 6.19
C PHE A 20 8.65 14.64 7.12
N GLY A 21 9.81 15.25 6.94
CA GLY A 21 10.97 15.07 7.81
C GLY A 21 10.68 15.49 9.25
N ALA A 22 9.98 16.62 9.46
CA ALA A 22 9.56 17.05 10.79
C ALA A 22 8.57 16.04 11.43
N TRP A 23 7.66 15.47 10.65
CA TRP A 23 6.77 14.41 11.11
C TRP A 23 7.54 13.12 11.48
N VAL A 24 8.50 12.69 10.66
CA VAL A 24 9.38 11.55 10.96
C VAL A 24 10.14 11.78 12.27
N LEU A 25 10.71 12.97 12.47
CA LEU A 25 11.37 13.32 13.73
C LEU A 25 10.41 13.25 14.91
N ARG A 26 9.20 13.78 14.77
CA ARG A 26 8.17 13.71 15.81
C ARG A 26 7.83 12.27 16.20
N GLU A 27 7.71 11.36 15.24
CA GLU A 27 7.47 9.93 15.53
C GLU A 27 8.71 9.25 16.12
N ALA A 28 9.91 9.57 15.62
CA ALA A 28 11.15 9.01 16.13
C ALA A 28 11.42 9.40 17.59
N PHE A 29 11.09 10.62 18.00
CA PHE A 29 11.23 11.07 19.39
C PHE A 29 10.28 10.37 20.38
N LYS A 30 9.22 9.70 19.89
CA LYS A 30 8.37 8.85 20.75
C LYS A 30 9.00 7.48 21.02
N MET A 31 10.04 7.09 20.28
CA MET A 31 10.70 5.80 20.45
C MET A 31 11.78 5.88 21.53
N PRO A 32 12.01 4.79 22.30
CA PRO A 32 12.99 4.78 23.37
C PRO A 32 14.43 4.87 22.84
N LEU A 33 15.13 5.95 23.22
CA LEU A 33 16.55 6.16 22.90
C LEU A 33 17.49 5.31 23.75
N ARG A 34 17.05 4.92 24.95
CA ARG A 34 17.76 4.02 25.87
C ARG A 34 16.70 3.21 26.62
N GLY A 35 16.99 1.94 26.91
CA GLY A 35 16.06 1.08 27.64
C GLY A 35 16.74 -0.17 28.19
N SER A 36 16.13 -0.79 29.19
CA SER A 36 16.46 -2.15 29.63
C SER A 36 15.50 -3.09 28.94
N TYR A 37 15.98 -3.91 28.00
CA TYR A 37 15.18 -4.96 27.38
C TYR A 37 15.76 -6.31 27.78
N ALA A 38 14.92 -7.18 28.36
CA ALA A 38 15.34 -8.49 28.88
C ALA A 38 16.54 -8.46 29.85
N GLY A 39 16.66 -7.42 30.69
CA GLY A 39 17.74 -7.31 31.68
C GLY A 39 19.09 -6.81 31.13
N VAL A 40 19.18 -6.54 29.83
CA VAL A 40 20.36 -5.93 29.20
C VAL A 40 20.09 -4.45 28.94
N LYS A 41 21.02 -3.59 29.37
CA LYS A 41 20.96 -2.15 29.09
C LYS A 41 21.27 -1.92 27.61
N ASN A 42 20.25 -1.55 26.83
CA ASN A 42 20.43 -1.14 25.46
C ASN A 42 21.08 0.24 25.40
N VAL A 43 22.21 0.29 24.70
CA VAL A 43 22.98 1.51 24.46
C VAL A 43 22.31 2.34 23.36
N TRP A 44 22.52 3.65 23.37
CA TRP A 44 21.82 4.56 22.47
C TRP A 44 22.00 4.27 20.96
N TYR A 45 23.10 3.63 20.57
CA TYR A 45 23.39 3.33 19.16
C TYR A 45 22.62 2.10 18.62
N VAL A 46 22.05 1.26 19.49
CA VAL A 46 21.11 0.19 19.12
C VAL A 46 19.65 0.63 19.23
N SER A 47 19.41 1.93 19.45
CA SER A 47 18.04 2.44 19.53
C SER A 47 17.35 2.33 18.16
N PRO A 48 16.10 1.83 18.11
CA PRO A 48 15.29 1.85 16.89
C PRO A 48 14.99 3.27 16.40
N ALA A 49 15.14 4.29 17.26
CA ALA A 49 14.93 5.69 16.93
C ALA A 49 16.09 6.31 16.13
N LEU A 50 17.30 5.76 16.23
CA LEU A 50 18.52 6.39 15.71
C LEU A 50 18.45 6.60 14.19
N PHE A 51 18.07 5.56 13.45
CA PHE A 51 17.99 5.62 12.00
C PHE A 51 16.90 6.61 11.52
N PRO A 52 15.65 6.54 12.03
CA PRO A 52 14.64 7.57 11.77
C PRO A 52 15.07 9.00 12.10
N ILE A 53 15.80 9.22 13.19
CA ILE A 53 16.32 10.55 13.57
C ILE A 53 17.32 11.04 12.52
N ILE A 54 18.31 10.22 12.17
CA ILE A 54 19.34 10.59 11.19
C ILE A 54 18.68 10.95 9.85
N VAL A 55 17.82 10.06 9.33
CA VAL A 55 17.12 10.27 8.06
C VAL A 55 16.22 11.52 8.13
N GLY A 56 15.46 11.67 9.22
CA GLY A 56 14.59 12.83 9.44
C GLY A 56 15.36 14.16 9.44
N VAL A 57 16.51 14.22 10.12
CA VAL A 57 17.38 15.41 10.15
C VAL A 57 17.88 15.74 8.74
N PHE A 58 18.39 14.76 7.99
CA PHE A 58 18.86 15.00 6.63
C PHE A 58 17.74 15.47 5.70
N ILE A 59 16.55 14.89 5.79
CA ILE A 59 15.38 15.31 4.99
C ILE A 59 15.00 16.75 5.31
N VAL A 60 14.89 17.12 6.59
CA VAL A 60 14.57 18.50 6.99
C VAL A 60 15.64 19.46 6.54
N PHE A 61 16.92 19.11 6.70
CA PHE A 61 18.05 19.95 6.31
C PHE A 61 18.07 20.20 4.80
N LEU A 62 18.06 19.14 3.99
CA LEU A 62 18.07 19.25 2.52
C LEU A 62 16.79 19.91 2.00
N GLY A 63 15.63 19.58 2.57
CA GLY A 63 14.37 20.22 2.26
C GLY A 63 14.41 21.72 2.56
N THR A 64 14.99 22.13 3.68
CA THR A 64 15.14 23.55 4.04
C THR A 64 16.09 24.27 3.07
N LEU A 65 17.21 23.65 2.70
CA LEU A 65 18.13 24.22 1.70
C LEU A 65 17.45 24.43 0.34
N LEU A 66 16.69 23.43 -0.12
CA LEU A 66 15.88 23.55 -1.34
C LEU A 66 14.83 24.65 -1.22
N LEU A 67 14.17 24.76 -0.05
CA LEU A 67 13.16 25.79 0.20
C LEU A 67 13.76 27.20 0.13
N VAL A 68 14.90 27.42 0.78
CA VAL A 68 15.62 28.70 0.75
C VAL A 68 16.04 29.04 -0.68
N HIS A 69 16.56 28.07 -1.43
CA HIS A 69 16.94 28.25 -2.83
C HIS A 69 15.73 28.58 -3.72
N ALA A 70 14.61 27.88 -3.54
CA ALA A 70 13.37 28.09 -4.29
C ALA A 70 12.70 29.44 -3.99
N ILE A 71 12.77 29.91 -2.73
CA ILE A 71 12.28 31.26 -2.34
C ILE A 71 13.15 32.34 -3.00
N ARG A 72 14.49 32.22 -2.90
CA ARG A 72 15.43 33.21 -3.46
C ARG A 72 15.37 33.30 -4.99
N SER A 73 14.97 32.22 -5.66
CA SER A 73 14.82 32.17 -7.13
C SER A 73 13.43 32.59 -7.63
N GLY A 74 12.52 33.02 -6.74
CA GLY A 74 11.19 33.55 -7.10
C GLY A 74 10.06 32.51 -7.18
N GLY A 75 10.28 31.27 -6.70
CA GLY A 75 9.28 30.19 -6.73
C GLY A 75 8.01 30.47 -5.91
N ALA A 76 8.11 31.24 -4.82
CA ALA A 76 6.99 31.56 -3.93
C ALA A 76 5.92 32.46 -4.60
N ALA A 77 6.33 33.48 -5.35
CA ALA A 77 5.40 34.36 -6.07
C ALA A 77 4.61 33.60 -7.15
N PHE A 78 5.24 32.59 -7.75
CA PHE A 78 4.64 31.76 -8.79
C PHE A 78 3.68 30.71 -8.24
N PHE A 79 3.96 30.14 -7.06
CA PHE A 79 3.05 29.23 -6.35
C PHE A 79 1.72 29.92 -6.00
N VAL A 80 1.78 31.16 -5.50
CA VAL A 80 0.58 31.96 -5.18
C VAL A 80 -0.26 32.24 -6.43
N HIS A 81 0.38 32.52 -7.56
CA HIS A 81 -0.31 32.72 -8.84
C HIS A 81 -0.94 31.42 -9.35
N TRP A 82 -0.27 30.29 -9.19
CA TRP A 82 -0.80 28.97 -9.55
C TRP A 82 -1.98 28.55 -8.64
N LEU A 83 -1.89 28.74 -7.32
CA LEU A 83 -2.98 28.42 -6.39
C LEU A 83 -4.28 29.13 -6.78
N ARG A 84 -4.17 30.36 -7.31
CA ARG A 84 -5.30 31.15 -7.85
C ARG A 84 -5.80 30.66 -9.21
N GLN A 85 -5.00 29.88 -9.95
CA GLN A 85 -5.30 29.39 -11.29
C GLN A 85 -5.59 27.88 -11.36
N VAL A 86 -5.58 27.15 -10.23
CA VAL A 86 -6.02 25.75 -10.18
C VAL A 86 -7.53 25.68 -10.45
N ARG A 87 -7.90 25.71 -11.74
CA ARG A 87 -9.16 25.17 -12.24
C ARG A 87 -9.06 23.65 -12.19
N LEU A 88 -10.09 23.00 -11.66
CA LEU A 88 -10.27 21.54 -11.55
C LEU A 88 -10.41 20.81 -12.91
N GLN A 89 -9.65 21.19 -13.93
CA GLN A 89 -9.70 20.55 -15.24
C GLN A 89 -8.30 20.09 -15.67
N LYS A 90 -8.17 18.76 -15.82
CA LYS A 90 -6.98 17.94 -16.12
C LYS A 90 -6.08 17.56 -14.94
N VAL A 91 -6.65 16.91 -13.91
CA VAL A 91 -5.85 16.29 -12.82
C VAL A 91 -5.37 14.87 -13.14
N VAL A 92 -5.96 14.19 -14.13
CA VAL A 92 -5.64 12.78 -14.41
C VAL A 92 -4.83 12.65 -15.69
N SER A 93 -3.55 13.01 -15.62
CA SER A 93 -2.55 12.48 -16.57
C SER A 93 -2.42 10.96 -16.36
N GLU A 94 -2.10 10.20 -17.41
CA GLU A 94 -1.92 8.75 -17.32
C GLU A 94 -0.88 8.35 -16.26
N GLY A 95 0.20 9.13 -16.17
CA GLY A 95 1.23 8.94 -15.15
C GLY A 95 0.68 9.12 -13.72
N ASN A 96 -0.14 10.14 -13.49
CA ASN A 96 -0.77 10.38 -12.20
C ASN A 96 -1.75 9.27 -11.81
N LEU A 97 -2.48 8.72 -12.78
CA LEU A 97 -3.40 7.61 -12.53
C LEU A 97 -2.65 6.35 -12.11
N ARG A 98 -1.56 6.01 -12.81
CA ARG A 98 -0.69 4.88 -12.47
C ARG A 98 -0.09 5.04 -11.07
N PHE A 99 0.43 6.22 -10.77
CA PHE A 99 0.94 6.54 -9.44
C PHE A 99 -0.14 6.39 -8.35
N LEU A 100 -1.34 6.94 -8.58
CA LEU A 100 -2.45 6.82 -7.63
C LEU A 100 -2.91 5.36 -7.46
N ALA A 101 -2.89 4.56 -8.54
CA ALA A 101 -3.22 3.15 -8.48
C ALA A 101 -2.22 2.36 -7.61
N ILE A 102 -0.92 2.66 -7.69
CA ILE A 102 0.11 2.06 -6.81
C ILE A 102 -0.13 2.48 -5.36
N LEU A 103 -0.36 3.77 -5.10
CA LEU A 103 -0.65 4.27 -3.75
C LEU A 103 -1.90 3.62 -3.17
N LEU A 104 -2.94 3.44 -3.98
CA LEU A 104 -4.16 2.74 -3.57
C LEU A 104 -3.86 1.28 -3.22
N ALA A 105 -3.08 0.57 -4.04
CA ALA A 105 -2.70 -0.81 -3.79
C ALA A 105 -1.94 -0.96 -2.47
N LEU A 106 -0.84 -0.20 -2.32
CA LEU A 106 0.04 -0.25 -1.15
C LEU A 106 -0.68 0.24 0.11
N GLY A 107 -1.42 1.35 0.02
CA GLY A 107 -2.17 1.89 1.14
C GLY A 107 -3.23 0.91 1.64
N THR A 108 -3.98 0.29 0.72
CA THR A 108 -4.95 -0.76 1.06
C THR A 108 -4.25 -1.98 1.66
N PHE A 109 -3.18 -2.47 1.04
CA PHE A 109 -2.48 -3.65 1.51
C PHE A 109 -1.92 -3.48 2.92
N VAL A 110 -1.14 -2.42 3.15
CA VAL A 110 -0.43 -2.19 4.41
C VAL A 110 -1.36 -1.77 5.54
N TYR A 111 -2.25 -0.80 5.30
CA TYR A 111 -3.04 -0.20 6.38
C TYR A 111 -4.42 -0.85 6.56
N LEU A 112 -4.97 -1.46 5.51
CA LEU A 112 -6.30 -2.07 5.57
C LEU A 112 -6.24 -3.59 5.73
N LEU A 113 -5.60 -4.29 4.79
CA LEU A 113 -5.69 -5.75 4.65
C LEU A 113 -4.77 -6.50 5.63
N ILE A 114 -3.46 -6.23 5.63
CA ILE A 114 -2.48 -6.95 6.49
C ILE A 114 -2.95 -7.01 7.96
N PRO A 115 -3.41 -5.91 8.59
CA PRO A 115 -3.77 -5.96 9.99
C PRO A 115 -5.08 -6.70 10.27
N ARG A 116 -5.91 -6.99 9.26
CA ARG A 116 -7.33 -7.42 9.45
C ARG A 116 -7.68 -8.76 8.85
N VAL A 117 -6.93 -9.21 7.85
CA VAL A 117 -7.22 -10.39 7.02
C VAL A 117 -6.03 -11.35 7.05
N ASP A 118 -6.30 -12.64 6.86
CA ASP A 118 -5.30 -13.65 6.54
C ASP A 118 -4.31 -13.15 5.47
N PHE A 119 -3.02 -13.31 5.76
CA PHE A 119 -1.93 -12.77 4.93
C PHE A 119 -1.95 -13.31 3.49
N PHE A 120 -2.38 -14.55 3.27
CA PHE A 120 -2.52 -15.12 1.93
C PHE A 120 -3.55 -14.32 1.10
N LEU A 121 -4.73 -14.07 1.66
CA LEU A 121 -5.80 -13.34 0.98
C LEU A 121 -5.42 -11.88 0.74
N ALA A 122 -4.79 -11.24 1.73
CA ALA A 122 -4.29 -9.87 1.60
C ALA A 122 -3.30 -9.75 0.44
N SER A 123 -2.34 -10.68 0.36
CA SER A 123 -1.31 -10.71 -0.69
C SER A 123 -1.90 -11.06 -2.05
N ALA A 124 -2.85 -12.00 -2.12
CA ALA A 124 -3.52 -12.38 -3.34
C ALA A 124 -4.32 -11.23 -3.96
N LEU A 125 -5.11 -10.51 -3.15
CA LEU A 125 -5.84 -9.31 -3.59
C LEU A 125 -4.89 -8.21 -4.08
N PHE A 126 -3.81 -7.95 -3.34
CA PHE A 126 -2.82 -6.96 -3.69
C PHE A 126 -2.11 -7.27 -5.02
N LEU A 127 -1.64 -8.51 -5.18
CA LEU A 127 -0.97 -8.95 -6.41
C LEU A 127 -1.95 -8.96 -7.58
N LEU A 128 -3.16 -9.50 -7.41
CA LEU A 128 -4.14 -9.58 -8.48
C LEU A 128 -4.49 -8.18 -9.01
N TYR A 129 -4.72 -7.23 -8.12
CA TYR A 129 -4.97 -5.84 -8.49
C TYR A 129 -3.76 -5.20 -9.18
N THR A 130 -2.56 -5.38 -8.64
CA THR A 130 -1.36 -4.75 -9.18
C THR A 130 -1.04 -5.30 -10.56
N ILE A 131 -1.07 -6.62 -10.73
CA ILE A 131 -0.78 -7.24 -12.02
C ILE A 131 -1.86 -6.84 -13.05
N SER A 132 -3.15 -6.92 -12.73
CA SER A 132 -4.20 -6.53 -13.69
C SER A 132 -4.12 -5.04 -14.08
N ALA A 133 -3.78 -4.16 -13.13
CA ALA A 133 -3.63 -2.72 -13.34
C ALA A 133 -2.47 -2.38 -14.29
N PHE A 134 -1.34 -3.10 -14.22
CA PHE A 134 -0.12 -2.73 -14.94
C PHE A 134 0.24 -3.66 -16.11
N TYR A 135 -0.12 -4.94 -16.06
CA TYR A 135 0.23 -5.93 -17.10
C TYR A 135 -0.65 -5.85 -18.36
N MET A 136 -1.88 -5.32 -18.21
CA MET A 136 -2.81 -5.21 -19.32
C MET A 136 -2.53 -4.03 -20.25
N GLU A 137 -1.76 -3.04 -19.79
CA GLU A 137 -1.34 -1.86 -20.56
C GLU A 137 -2.49 -1.03 -21.18
N ASP A 138 -3.72 -1.18 -20.69
CA ASP A 138 -4.91 -0.46 -21.15
C ASP A 138 -5.37 0.55 -20.07
N ILE A 139 -5.34 1.84 -20.41
CA ILE A 139 -5.63 2.93 -19.47
C ILE A 139 -7.09 2.94 -19.01
N ASP A 140 -8.04 2.52 -19.84
CA ASP A 140 -9.45 2.52 -19.49
C ASP A 140 -9.79 1.32 -18.61
N LEU A 141 -9.13 0.18 -18.83
CA LEU A 141 -9.18 -0.93 -17.88
C LEU A 141 -8.54 -0.57 -16.54
N LEU A 142 -7.40 0.13 -16.54
CA LEU A 142 -6.78 0.63 -15.31
C LEU A 142 -7.77 1.48 -14.50
N LYS A 143 -8.47 2.44 -15.14
CA LYS A 143 -9.49 3.26 -14.46
C LYS A 143 -10.60 2.41 -13.85
N ARG A 144 -11.11 1.42 -14.59
CA ARG A 144 -12.18 0.52 -14.15
C ARG A 144 -11.73 -0.32 -12.95
N PHE A 145 -10.55 -0.93 -13.03
CA PHE A 145 -9.98 -1.72 -11.95
C PHE A 145 -9.66 -0.88 -10.73
N ALA A 146 -9.04 0.29 -10.89
CA ALA A 146 -8.76 1.22 -9.81
C ALA A 146 -10.04 1.67 -9.11
N LYS A 147 -11.09 2.01 -9.87
CA LYS A 147 -12.40 2.39 -9.31
C LYS A 147 -13.05 1.24 -8.55
N PHE A 148 -13.08 0.04 -9.14
CA PHE A 148 -13.67 -1.14 -8.49
C PHE A 148 -12.90 -1.49 -7.21
N TYR A 149 -11.57 -1.50 -7.26
CA TYR A 149 -10.74 -1.79 -6.10
C TYR A 149 -10.88 -0.72 -5.02
N ALA A 150 -10.87 0.57 -5.37
CA ALA A 150 -11.08 1.65 -4.41
C ALA A 150 -12.44 1.53 -3.69
N LEU A 151 -13.51 1.26 -4.45
CA LEU A 151 -14.84 1.08 -3.88
C LEU A 151 -14.91 -0.17 -3.00
N GLY A 152 -14.34 -1.29 -3.46
CA GLY A 152 -14.26 -2.53 -2.69
C GLY A 152 -13.47 -2.37 -1.40
N SER A 153 -12.31 -1.69 -1.44
CA SER A 153 -11.52 -1.36 -0.24
C SER A 153 -12.29 -0.46 0.72
N LEU A 154 -13.01 0.55 0.22
CA LEU A 154 -13.84 1.42 1.06
C LEU A 154 -14.97 0.62 1.74
N LEU A 155 -15.69 -0.19 0.97
CA LEU A 155 -16.76 -1.04 1.50
C LEU A 155 -16.22 -2.04 2.52
N PHE A 156 -15.09 -2.68 2.22
CA PHE A 156 -14.39 -3.56 3.15
C PHE A 156 -14.06 -2.84 4.45
N ALA A 157 -13.49 -1.63 4.38
CA ALA A 157 -13.13 -0.84 5.56
C ALA A 157 -14.34 -0.48 6.43
N ILE A 158 -15.47 -0.12 5.80
CA ILE A 158 -16.71 0.22 6.51
C ILE A 158 -17.27 -1.02 7.23
N ILE A 159 -17.35 -2.16 6.53
CA ILE A 159 -17.94 -3.38 7.08
C ILE A 159 -17.02 -3.98 8.16
N ALA A 160 -15.72 -4.09 7.88
CA ALA A 160 -14.75 -4.63 8.82
C ALA A 160 -14.52 -3.71 10.04
N GLY A 161 -14.75 -2.41 9.90
CA GLY A 161 -14.61 -1.42 10.99
C GLY A 161 -15.87 -1.26 11.86
N GLY A 162 -17.07 -1.36 11.28
CA GLY A 162 -18.32 -1.02 11.96
C GLY A 162 -19.29 -2.16 12.21
N LEU A 163 -19.25 -3.23 11.40
CA LEU A 163 -20.21 -4.34 11.41
C LEU A 163 -19.70 -5.71 11.91
N PRO A 164 -18.52 -5.91 12.56
CA PRO A 164 -18.12 -7.24 13.01
C PRO A 164 -19.16 -7.97 13.88
N ARG A 165 -19.96 -7.21 14.65
CA ARG A 165 -21.03 -7.77 15.50
C ARG A 165 -22.12 -8.49 14.70
N LEU A 166 -22.43 -8.02 13.49
CA LEU A 166 -23.45 -8.64 12.63
C LEU A 166 -22.95 -9.91 11.97
N LEU A 167 -21.63 -10.11 11.87
CA LEU A 167 -21.01 -11.30 11.29
C LEU A 167 -20.31 -12.17 12.34
N ALA A 168 -20.55 -11.91 13.63
CA ALA A 168 -19.89 -12.60 14.74
C ALA A 168 -20.20 -14.10 14.82
N PHE A 169 -21.24 -14.55 14.12
CA PHE A 169 -21.59 -15.97 14.00
C PHE A 169 -20.72 -16.74 12.98
N LEU A 170 -19.97 -16.03 12.12
CA LEU A 170 -19.07 -16.66 11.15
C LEU A 170 -17.65 -16.79 11.73
N PRO A 171 -16.97 -17.92 11.52
CA PRO A 171 -15.53 -18.01 11.76
C PRO A 171 -14.80 -17.11 10.75
N PHE A 172 -13.86 -16.31 11.22
CA PHE A 172 -13.04 -15.40 10.39
C PHE A 172 -13.87 -14.45 9.48
N PRO A 173 -14.71 -13.57 10.04
CA PRO A 173 -15.62 -12.74 9.23
C PRO A 173 -14.88 -11.82 8.25
N ASN A 174 -13.71 -11.29 8.64
CA ASN A 174 -12.91 -10.44 7.77
C ASN A 174 -12.30 -11.23 6.59
N ASP A 175 -11.96 -12.50 6.79
CA ASP A 175 -11.40 -13.35 5.73
C ASP A 175 -12.49 -13.77 4.74
N MET A 176 -13.70 -14.03 5.23
CA MET A 176 -14.88 -14.22 4.38
C MET A 176 -15.17 -12.99 3.52
N LEU A 177 -15.15 -11.79 4.11
CA LEU A 177 -15.32 -10.54 3.36
C LEU A 177 -14.21 -10.34 2.33
N ALA A 178 -12.97 -10.66 2.67
CA ALA A 178 -11.84 -10.58 1.75
C ALA A 178 -11.97 -11.59 0.60
N LEU A 179 -12.47 -12.80 0.86
CA LEU A 179 -12.77 -13.79 -0.17
C LEU A 179 -13.88 -13.32 -1.12
N VAL A 180 -14.95 -12.72 -0.58
CA VAL A 180 -16.01 -12.12 -1.40
C VAL A 180 -15.43 -10.98 -2.25
N PHE A 181 -14.56 -10.14 -1.68
CA PHE A 181 -13.90 -9.07 -2.43
C PHE A 181 -12.99 -9.63 -3.53
N LEU A 182 -12.18 -10.65 -3.23
CA LEU A 182 -11.32 -11.34 -4.21
C LEU A 182 -12.14 -11.98 -5.32
N GLY A 183 -13.18 -12.74 -4.98
CA GLY A 183 -14.09 -13.38 -5.93
C GLY A 183 -14.83 -12.35 -6.79
N GLY A 184 -15.29 -11.24 -6.18
CA GLY A 184 -15.90 -10.12 -6.87
C GLY A 184 -14.93 -9.44 -7.85
N TYR A 185 -13.67 -9.26 -7.46
CA TYR A 185 -12.63 -8.71 -8.32
C TYR A 185 -12.33 -9.63 -9.51
N ILE A 186 -12.20 -10.93 -9.26
CA ILE A 186 -12.01 -11.95 -10.31
C ILE A 186 -13.20 -11.95 -11.29
N GLY A 187 -14.43 -12.02 -10.76
CA GLY A 187 -15.65 -12.01 -11.58
C GLY A 187 -15.76 -10.74 -12.43
N TYR A 188 -15.47 -9.58 -11.84
CA TYR A 188 -15.45 -8.31 -12.55
C TYR A 188 -14.39 -8.28 -13.66
N GLY A 189 -13.16 -8.71 -13.38
CA GLY A 189 -12.09 -8.74 -14.38
C GLY A 189 -12.33 -9.73 -15.52
N LEU A 190 -12.91 -10.90 -15.23
CA LEU A 190 -13.32 -11.84 -16.27
C LEU A 190 -14.44 -11.26 -17.14
N ALA A 191 -15.39 -10.53 -16.56
CA ALA A 191 -16.45 -9.85 -17.31
C ALA A 191 -15.90 -8.75 -18.23
N GLN A 192 -14.94 -7.94 -17.74
CA GLN A 192 -14.35 -6.85 -18.52
C GLN A 192 -13.42 -7.32 -19.65
N THR A 193 -12.81 -8.50 -19.50
CA THR A 193 -11.87 -9.06 -20.49
C THR A 193 -12.52 -10.06 -21.45
N ARG A 194 -13.81 -10.42 -21.24
CA ARG A 194 -14.52 -11.48 -21.99
C ARG A 194 -14.45 -11.33 -23.50
N THR A 195 -14.54 -10.10 -24.01
CA THR A 195 -14.59 -9.82 -25.46
C THR A 195 -13.22 -9.76 -26.13
N ARG A 196 -12.13 -9.69 -25.35
CA ARG A 196 -10.76 -9.53 -25.86
C ARG A 196 -9.90 -10.69 -25.39
N GLU A 197 -9.71 -11.68 -26.26
CA GLU A 197 -9.05 -12.94 -25.92
C GLU A 197 -7.65 -12.74 -25.31
N VAL A 198 -6.84 -11.84 -25.89
CA VAL A 198 -5.49 -11.53 -25.38
C VAL A 198 -5.53 -10.99 -23.94
N LEU A 199 -6.45 -10.07 -23.64
CA LEU A 199 -6.57 -9.51 -22.28
C LEU A 199 -7.14 -10.51 -21.29
N ARG A 200 -8.01 -11.41 -21.74
CA ARG A 200 -8.53 -12.50 -20.92
C ARG A 200 -7.42 -13.47 -20.54
N GLN A 201 -6.57 -13.87 -21.49
CA GLN A 201 -5.42 -14.73 -21.21
C GLN A 201 -4.47 -14.07 -20.20
N LYS A 202 -4.14 -12.79 -20.41
CA LYS A 202 -3.35 -12.00 -19.46
C LYS A 202 -3.98 -11.95 -18.06
N PHE A 203 -5.30 -11.77 -17.96
CA PHE A 203 -5.99 -11.76 -16.67
C PHE A 203 -5.98 -13.11 -15.97
N VAL A 204 -6.23 -14.20 -16.71
CA VAL A 204 -6.17 -15.57 -16.15
C VAL A 204 -4.77 -15.89 -15.64
N GLN A 205 -3.72 -15.51 -16.38
CA GLN A 205 -2.34 -15.61 -15.91
C GLN A 205 -2.12 -14.78 -14.63
N SER A 206 -2.70 -13.58 -14.56
CA SER A 206 -2.63 -12.72 -13.37
C SER A 206 -3.26 -13.39 -12.14
N ILE A 207 -4.41 -14.07 -12.31
CA ILE A 207 -5.04 -14.87 -11.24
C ILE A 207 -4.12 -15.99 -10.78
N GLY A 208 -3.57 -16.76 -11.73
CA GLY A 208 -2.65 -17.86 -11.43
C GLY A 208 -1.45 -17.40 -10.60
N VAL A 209 -0.77 -16.35 -11.05
CA VAL A 209 0.39 -15.78 -10.34
C VAL A 209 -0.01 -15.22 -8.97
N ALA A 210 -1.12 -14.47 -8.90
CA ALA A 210 -1.57 -13.85 -7.66
C ALA A 210 -1.99 -14.84 -6.58
N LEU A 211 -2.38 -16.07 -6.93
CA LEU A 211 -2.69 -17.13 -5.96
C LEU A 211 -1.46 -18.01 -5.67
N LEU A 212 -0.72 -18.40 -6.71
CA LEU A 212 0.41 -19.33 -6.57
C LEU A 212 1.57 -18.71 -5.80
N VAL A 213 1.90 -17.44 -6.05
CA VAL A 213 3.04 -16.78 -5.39
C VAL A 213 2.83 -16.64 -3.88
N PRO A 214 1.71 -16.08 -3.38
CA PRO A 214 1.43 -16.05 -1.94
C PRO A 214 1.33 -17.44 -1.33
N PHE A 215 0.80 -18.43 -2.06
CA PHE A 215 0.71 -19.81 -1.57
C PHE A 215 2.10 -20.36 -1.27
N LEU A 216 3.00 -20.32 -2.25
CA LEU A 216 4.38 -20.78 -2.11
C LEU A 216 5.11 -20.03 -1.01
N LEU A 217 4.92 -18.72 -0.92
CA LEU A 217 5.53 -17.89 0.11
C LEU A 217 5.03 -18.28 1.50
N CYS A 218 3.71 -18.39 1.71
CA CYS A 218 3.12 -18.76 2.99
C CYS A 218 3.57 -20.16 3.43
N VAL A 219 3.58 -21.13 2.52
CA VAL A 219 4.03 -22.50 2.82
C VAL A 219 5.51 -22.52 3.20
N SER A 220 6.35 -21.85 2.40
CA SER A 220 7.80 -21.80 2.65
C SER A 220 8.12 -21.10 3.97
N PHE A 221 7.51 -19.95 4.24
CA PHE A 221 7.81 -19.20 5.45
C PHE A 221 7.30 -19.93 6.69
N ARG A 222 6.08 -20.44 6.64
CA ARG A 222 5.46 -21.04 7.81
C ARG A 222 5.98 -22.44 8.12
N PHE A 223 6.07 -23.33 7.12
CA PHE A 223 6.39 -24.74 7.37
C PHE A 223 7.87 -25.07 7.17
N PHE A 224 8.57 -24.36 6.29
CA PHE A 224 9.99 -24.62 6.05
C PHE A 224 10.90 -23.73 6.91
N LEU A 225 10.63 -22.42 6.96
CA LEU A 225 11.45 -21.46 7.72
C LEU A 225 10.95 -21.21 9.15
N LEU A 226 9.75 -21.69 9.51
CA LEU A 226 9.11 -21.49 10.81
C LEU A 226 8.95 -20.01 11.21
N VAL A 227 8.82 -19.13 10.20
CA VAL A 227 8.61 -17.69 10.38
C VAL A 227 7.10 -17.41 10.54
N PRO A 228 6.68 -16.72 11.61
CA PRO A 228 5.28 -16.37 11.78
C PRO A 228 4.84 -15.34 10.73
N LEU A 229 3.62 -15.51 10.19
CA LEU A 229 3.05 -14.57 9.25
C LEU A 229 2.36 -13.41 9.99
N PRO A 230 2.21 -12.22 9.37
CA PRO A 230 1.63 -11.05 10.03
C PRO A 230 0.25 -11.30 10.65
N ARG A 231 -0.59 -12.08 9.95
CA ARG A 231 -1.90 -12.50 10.42
C ARG A 231 -2.25 -13.84 9.80
N GLU A 232 -2.52 -14.82 10.65
CA GLU A 232 -2.94 -16.17 10.28
C GLU A 232 -4.44 -16.28 10.51
N GLY A 233 -5.18 -16.66 9.47
CA GLY A 233 -6.64 -16.75 9.51
C GLY A 233 -7.12 -17.99 8.77
N LEU A 234 -8.23 -17.86 8.05
CA LEU A 234 -8.96 -18.97 7.45
C LEU A 234 -8.08 -19.92 6.62
N ILE A 235 -7.27 -19.37 5.72
CA ILE A 235 -6.49 -20.19 4.77
C ILE A 235 -5.31 -20.83 5.49
N MET A 236 -4.61 -20.08 6.33
CA MET A 236 -3.49 -20.61 7.09
C MET A 236 -3.91 -21.67 8.10
N GLU A 237 -5.06 -21.51 8.76
CA GLU A 237 -5.57 -22.53 9.67
C GLU A 237 -6.00 -23.79 8.92
N GLY A 238 -6.61 -23.65 7.73
CA GLY A 238 -6.90 -24.77 6.85
C GLY A 238 -5.64 -25.55 6.46
N LEU A 239 -4.57 -24.84 6.08
CA LEU A 239 -3.27 -25.43 5.76
C LEU A 239 -2.64 -26.12 6.97
N TYR A 240 -2.74 -25.52 8.16
CA TYR A 240 -2.27 -26.12 9.39
C TYR A 240 -2.98 -27.45 9.64
N ARG A 241 -4.32 -27.48 9.61
CA ARG A 241 -5.10 -28.71 9.81
C ARG A 241 -4.73 -29.80 8.79
N LEU A 242 -4.55 -29.42 7.52
CA LEU A 242 -4.12 -30.35 6.47
C LEU A 242 -2.73 -30.93 6.76
N TYR A 243 -1.77 -30.08 7.13
CA TYR A 243 -0.41 -30.49 7.44
C TYR A 243 -0.39 -31.50 8.61
N TYR A 244 -1.07 -31.20 9.70
CA TYR A 244 -1.10 -32.10 10.85
C TYR A 244 -1.90 -33.38 10.58
N ALA A 245 -2.88 -33.38 9.69
CA ALA A 245 -3.60 -34.60 9.31
C ALA A 245 -2.80 -35.52 8.37
N LEU A 246 -1.80 -34.98 7.65
CA LEU A 246 -0.99 -35.74 6.69
C LEU A 246 0.33 -36.25 7.29
N PHE A 247 0.91 -35.51 8.23
CA PHE A 247 2.25 -35.78 8.76
C PHE A 247 2.25 -36.23 10.23
N TRP A 248 1.08 -36.29 10.87
CA TRP A 248 0.85 -36.80 12.23
C TRP A 248 -0.47 -37.58 12.29
#